data_AF-A0A8C2JI11-F1
#
_entry.id   AF-A0A8C2JI11-F1
#
_cell.length_a   1.000
_cell.length_b   1.000
_cell.length_c   1.000
_cell.angle_alpha   90.00
_cell.angle_beta   90.00
_cell.angle_gamma   90.00
#
_symmetry.space_group_name_H-M   'P 1'
#
loop_
_entity.id
_entity.type
_entity.pdbx_description
1 polymer ?
#
loop_
_entity_poly.entity_id
_entity_poly.type
_entity_poly.pdbx_seq_one_letter_code
_entity_poly.pdbx_strand_id
1 'polypeptide(L)'
;LHHGELCCLLPVVCFVWQIAMIILFGVFVRYDEESDAHWSEHKREKNITSDIENEFYYRYPSFQDVHVMIFVGFGFLMTFLKRYSFGGVGFNFLIAAFGLQWALLM
;
A
#
# COMPACT_ATOMS: atom_id res chain seq x y z
N LEU A 1 37.23 -0.63 0.92
CA LEU A 1 36.62 0.06 -0.23
C LEU A 1 35.20 -0.44 -0.61
N HIS A 2 34.62 -1.46 0.04
CA HIS A 2 33.31 -2.03 -0.37
C HIS A 2 32.05 -1.41 0.28
N HIS A 3 32.18 -0.38 1.12
CA HIS A 3 31.03 0.15 1.88
C HIS A 3 30.26 1.29 1.17
N GLY A 4 30.82 1.85 0.08
CA GLY A 4 30.23 2.98 -0.65
C GLY A 4 29.25 2.58 -1.76
N GLU A 5 29.38 1.40 -2.33
CA GLU A 5 28.58 0.94 -3.49
C GLU A 5 27.12 0.60 -3.11
N LEU A 6 26.90 0.13 -1.87
CA LEU A 6 25.57 -0.31 -1.40
C LEU A 6 24.61 0.87 -1.15
N CYS A 7 25.15 2.04 -0.77
CA CYS A 7 24.34 3.24 -0.48
C CYS A 7 23.69 3.81 -1.75
N CYS A 8 24.34 3.65 -2.90
CA CYS A 8 23.80 4.07 -4.21
C CYS A 8 22.97 2.97 -4.86
N LEU A 9 23.26 1.70 -4.61
CA LEU A 9 22.55 0.57 -5.23
C LEU A 9 21.10 0.47 -4.74
N LEU A 10 20.87 0.54 -3.43
CA LEU A 10 19.53 0.44 -2.85
C LEU A 10 18.54 1.49 -3.40
N PRO A 11 18.87 2.80 -3.44
CA PRO A 11 17.97 3.79 -4.00
C PRO A 11 17.80 3.62 -5.52
N VAL A 12 18.85 3.24 -6.26
CA VAL A 12 18.74 3.00 -7.71
C VAL A 12 17.81 1.82 -8.00
N VAL A 13 17.94 0.71 -7.27
CA VAL A 13 17.05 -0.46 -7.40
C VAL A 13 15.61 -0.09 -7.06
N CYS A 14 15.38 0.67 -5.98
CA CYS A 14 14.05 1.16 -5.62
C CYS A 14 13.45 2.05 -6.71
N PHE A 15 14.24 2.94 -7.32
CA PHE A 15 13.78 3.81 -8.41
C PHE A 15 13.39 3.03 -9.66
N VAL A 16 14.23 2.08 -10.07
CA VAL A 16 13.93 1.22 -11.24
C VAL A 16 12.67 0.40 -10.99
N TRP A 17 12.54 -0.19 -9.79
CA TRP A 17 11.36 -0.95 -9.40
C TRP A 17 10.09 -0.08 -9.39
N GLN A 18 10.17 1.12 -8.82
CA GLN A 18 9.04 2.03 -8.74
C GLN A 18 8.57 2.47 -10.13
N ILE A 19 9.49 2.77 -11.06
CA ILE A 19 9.15 3.12 -12.45
C ILE A 19 8.47 1.95 -13.16
N ALA A 20 8.99 0.73 -13.00
CA ALA A 20 8.39 -0.46 -13.58
C ALA A 20 6.96 -0.69 -13.07
N MET A 21 6.73 -0.55 -11.75
CA MET A 21 5.39 -0.65 -11.18
C MET A 21 4.43 0.43 -11.70
N ILE A 22 4.89 1.68 -11.83
CA ILE A 22 4.05 2.77 -12.37
C ILE A 22 3.56 2.44 -13.79
N ILE A 23 4.46 1.96 -14.65
CA ILE A 23 4.11 1.59 -16.03
C ILE A 23 3.11 0.43 -16.04
N LEU A 24 3.35 -0.60 -15.23
CA LEU A 24 2.48 -1.77 -15.15
C LEU A 24 1.09 -1.41 -14.60
N PHE A 25 1.01 -0.62 -13.53
CA PHE A 25 -0.27 -0.14 -13.00
C PHE A 25 -1.03 0.71 -14.02
N GLY A 26 -0.35 1.60 -14.73
CA GLY A 26 -0.99 2.44 -15.76
C GLY A 26 -1.59 1.63 -16.92
N VAL A 27 -1.05 0.46 -17.23
CA VAL A 27 -1.53 -0.43 -18.30
C VAL A 27 -2.61 -1.38 -17.80
N PHE A 28 -2.41 -2.01 -16.64
CA PHE A 28 -3.22 -3.15 -16.16
C PHE A 28 -4.32 -2.76 -15.17
N VAL A 29 -4.14 -1.73 -14.35
CA VAL A 29 -5.10 -1.37 -13.31
C VAL A 29 -6.13 -0.40 -13.85
N ARG A 30 -7.41 -0.76 -13.72
CA ARG A 30 -8.58 0.09 -14.01
C ARG A 30 -9.43 0.20 -12.77
N TYR A 31 -9.94 1.40 -12.52
CA TYR A 31 -10.90 1.64 -11.43
C TYR A 31 -12.30 1.27 -11.92
N ASP A 32 -13.07 0.65 -11.03
CA ASP A 32 -14.47 0.30 -11.27
C ASP A 32 -15.38 1.50 -10.94
N GLU A 33 -16.58 1.57 -11.54
CA GLU A 33 -17.50 2.71 -11.42
C GLU A 33 -17.96 2.93 -9.97
N GLU A 34 -17.99 1.88 -9.15
CA GLU A 34 -18.37 1.95 -7.73
C GLU A 34 -17.32 2.66 -6.86
N SER A 35 -16.08 2.72 -7.33
CA SER A 35 -14.93 3.38 -6.70
C SER A 35 -14.64 4.78 -7.24
N ASP A 36 -15.49 5.30 -8.14
CA ASP A 36 -15.34 6.63 -8.71
C ASP A 36 -15.70 7.74 -7.70
N ALA A 37 -14.97 8.86 -7.74
CA ALA A 37 -15.18 10.00 -6.85
C ALA A 37 -16.56 10.66 -7.04
N HIS A 38 -17.26 10.31 -8.12
CA HIS A 38 -18.63 10.74 -8.44
C HIS A 38 -19.72 9.99 -7.66
N TRP A 39 -19.35 9.11 -6.71
CA TRP A 39 -20.31 8.39 -5.85
C TRP A 39 -21.37 9.30 -5.20
N SER A 40 -21.01 10.54 -4.84
CA SER A 40 -21.92 11.54 -4.24
C SER A 40 -23.11 11.91 -5.15
N GLU A 41 -22.88 11.99 -6.47
CA GLU A 41 -23.95 12.30 -7.44
C GLU A 41 -24.76 11.05 -7.77
N HIS A 42 -24.12 9.88 -7.89
CA HIS A 42 -24.79 8.58 -8.04
C HIS A 42 -25.75 8.26 -6.89
N LYS A 43 -25.34 8.61 -5.66
CA LYS A 43 -26.16 8.47 -4.45
C LYS A 43 -27.45 9.30 -4.53
N ARG A 44 -27.34 10.50 -5.12
CA ARG A 44 -28.44 11.46 -5.26
C ARG A 44 -29.42 11.07 -6.37
N GLU A 45 -28.95 10.48 -7.46
CA GLU A 45 -29.81 10.00 -8.56
C GLU A 45 -30.58 8.72 -8.19
N LYS A 46 -29.97 7.80 -7.43
CA LYS A 46 -30.58 6.51 -7.08
C LYS A 46 -31.34 6.49 -5.73
N ASN A 47 -31.53 7.63 -5.06
CA ASN A 47 -32.19 7.73 -3.74
C ASN A 47 -31.60 6.79 -2.67
N ILE A 48 -30.28 6.59 -2.70
CA ILE A 48 -29.59 5.63 -1.81
C ILE A 48 -29.29 6.33 -0.48
N THR A 49 -29.94 5.91 0.60
CA THR A 49 -29.88 6.60 1.90
C THR A 49 -28.58 6.32 2.68
N SER A 50 -27.85 5.26 2.33
CA SER A 50 -26.70 4.79 3.12
C SER A 50 -25.43 4.65 2.25
N ASP A 51 -24.30 5.18 2.73
CA ASP A 51 -22.97 4.90 2.14
C ASP A 51 -22.55 3.43 2.30
N ILE A 52 -23.29 2.68 3.13
CA ILE A 52 -23.01 1.30 3.55
C ILE A 52 -23.42 0.29 2.46
N GLU A 53 -24.28 0.66 1.51
CA GLU A 53 -24.62 -0.21 0.38
C GLU A 53 -23.47 -0.36 -0.62
N ASN A 54 -22.47 0.51 -0.57
CA ASN A 54 -21.31 0.41 -1.44
C ASN A 54 -20.31 -0.59 -0.87
N GLU A 55 -20.01 -1.66 -1.61
CA GLU A 55 -19.17 -2.76 -1.13
C GLU A 55 -17.77 -2.27 -0.72
N PHE A 56 -17.27 -1.22 -1.39
CA PHE A 56 -16.03 -0.54 -1.05
C PHE A 56 -16.03 0.00 0.39
N TYR A 57 -17.05 0.79 0.76
CA TYR A 57 -17.14 1.43 2.07
C TYR A 57 -17.40 0.43 3.20
N TYR A 58 -18.13 -0.66 2.92
CA TYR A 58 -18.34 -1.73 3.89
C TYR A 58 -17.04 -2.47 4.23
N ARG A 59 -16.19 -2.73 3.24
CA ARG A 59 -14.95 -3.51 3.42
C ARG A 59 -13.75 -2.66 3.85
N TYR A 60 -13.79 -1.34 3.63
CA TYR A 60 -12.71 -0.42 3.95
C TYR A 60 -12.23 -0.48 5.42
N PRO A 61 -13.09 -0.53 6.44
CA PRO A 61 -12.66 -0.66 7.84
C PRO A 61 -11.82 -1.92 8.08
N SER A 62 -12.24 -3.06 7.52
CA SER A 62 -11.50 -4.32 7.66
C SER A 62 -10.14 -4.28 6.93
N PHE A 63 -10.06 -3.60 5.78
CA PHE A 63 -8.78 -3.37 5.10
C PHE A 63 -7.84 -2.50 5.95
N GLN A 64 -8.38 -1.47 6.60
CA GLN A 64 -7.60 -0.58 7.46
C GLN A 64 -7.02 -1.31 8.68
N ASP A 65 -7.80 -2.18 9.32
CA ASP A 65 -7.35 -2.97 10.48
C ASP A 65 -6.15 -3.87 10.11
N VAL A 66 -6.23 -4.59 8.99
CA VAL A 66 -5.13 -5.45 8.50
C VAL A 66 -3.92 -4.62 8.08
N HIS A 67 -4.16 -3.48 7.42
CA HIS A 67 -3.08 -2.58 7.01
C HIS A 67 -2.28 -2.09 8.24
N VAL A 68 -2.96 -1.64 9.30
CA VAL A 68 -2.29 -1.22 10.54
C VAL A 68 -1.55 -2.39 11.22
N MET A 69 -2.08 -3.61 11.17
CA MET A 69 -1.38 -4.80 11.68
C MET A 69 -0.06 -5.06 10.95
N ILE A 70 -0.03 -4.89 9.62
CA ILE A 70 1.16 -5.16 8.80
C ILE A 70 2.24 -4.10 9.04
N PHE A 71 1.87 -2.82 9.01
CA PHE A 71 2.82 -1.72 9.11
C PHE A 71 3.22 -1.41 10.55
N VAL A 72 2.25 -1.29 11.46
CA VAL A 72 2.49 -0.91 12.87
C VAL A 72 2.63 -2.14 13.74
N GLY A 73 1.79 -3.15 13.59
CA GLY A 73 1.82 -4.37 14.40
C GLY A 73 3.16 -5.11 14.30
N PHE A 74 3.48 -5.65 13.11
CA PHE A 74 4.75 -6.35 12.89
C PHE A 74 5.96 -5.40 12.97
N GLY A 75 5.81 -4.15 12.54
CA GLY A 75 6.86 -3.14 12.63
C GLY A 75 7.31 -2.91 14.07
N PHE A 76 6.38 -2.58 14.99
CA PHE A 76 6.71 -2.36 16.39
C PHE A 76 7.09 -3.64 17.13
N LEU A 77 6.61 -4.81 16.73
CA LEU A 77 7.09 -6.07 17.30
C LEU A 77 8.61 -6.26 17.09
N MET A 78 9.13 -5.86 15.92
CA MET A 78 10.57 -5.89 15.63
C MET A 78 11.37 -4.85 16.43
N THR A 79 10.72 -3.82 16.97
CA THR A 79 11.39 -2.77 17.76
C THR A 79 11.78 -3.21 19.17
N PHE A 80 11.19 -4.28 19.69
CA PHE A 80 11.55 -4.85 20.99
C PHE A 80 12.97 -5.48 20.99
N LEU A 81 13.58 -5.68 19.82
CA LEU A 81 14.96 -6.18 19.69
C LEU A 81 15.99 -5.03 19.87
N LYS A 82 16.66 -5.03 21.03
CA LYS A 82 17.58 -4.01 21.59
C LYS A 82 18.64 -3.42 20.62
N ARG A 83 18.98 -4.07 19.51
CA ARG A 83 20.07 -3.65 18.60
C ARG A 83 19.66 -3.40 17.14
N TYR A 84 18.42 -3.71 16.74
CA TYR A 84 17.97 -3.63 15.34
C TYR A 84 16.66 -2.86 15.13
N SER A 85 16.19 -2.20 16.19
CA SER A 85 14.86 -1.57 16.27
C SER A 85 14.58 -0.59 15.12
N PHE A 86 15.49 0.34 14.82
CA PHE A 86 15.25 1.38 13.81
C PHE A 86 15.39 0.87 12.36
N GLY A 87 16.33 -0.04 12.10
CA GLY A 87 16.55 -0.62 10.78
C GLY A 87 15.50 -1.67 10.39
N GLY A 88 15.02 -2.46 11.36
CA GLY A 88 14.02 -3.50 11.15
C GLY A 88 12.65 -2.93 10.75
N VAL A 89 12.22 -1.83 11.38
CA VAL A 89 10.96 -1.15 11.01
C VAL A 89 11.03 -0.58 9.60
N GLY A 90 12.14 0.07 9.25
CA GLY A 90 12.33 0.65 7.91
C GLY A 90 12.31 -0.41 6.81
N PHE A 91 12.98 -1.55 7.04
CA PHE A 91 12.95 -2.66 6.09
C PHE A 91 11.56 -3.33 5.99
N ASN A 92 10.85 -3.48 7.12
CA ASN A 92 9.47 -3.97 7.13
C ASN A 92 8.54 -3.05 6.32
N PHE A 93 8.69 -1.74 6.46
CA PHE A 93 7.92 -0.77 5.68
C PHE A 93 8.20 -0.89 4.18
N LEU A 94 9.48 -1.02 3.82
CA LEU A 94 9.93 -1.10 2.43
C LEU A 94 9.44 -2.38 1.73
N ILE A 95 9.55 -3.55 2.40
CA ILE A 95 9.05 -4.80 1.83
C ILE A 95 7.52 -4.87 1.78
N ALA A 96 6.82 -4.32 2.79
CA ALA A 96 5.37 -4.25 2.79
C ALA A 96 4.83 -3.36 1.66
N ALA A 97 5.46 -2.21 1.42
CA ALA A 97 5.08 -1.30 0.33
C ALA A 97 5.26 -1.95 -1.06
N PHE A 98 6.40 -2.59 -1.32
CA PHE A 98 6.62 -3.30 -2.60
C PHE A 98 5.74 -4.53 -2.75
N GLY A 99 5.51 -5.27 -1.66
CA GLY A 99 4.62 -6.42 -1.65
C GLY A 99 3.17 -6.03 -1.96
N LEU A 100 2.69 -4.91 -1.41
CA LEU A 100 1.33 -4.42 -1.65
C LEU A 100 1.14 -3.99 -3.11
N GLN A 101 2.10 -3.26 -3.69
CA GLN A 101 2.05 -2.89 -5.11
C GLN A 101 2.05 -4.14 -6.00
N TRP A 102 2.89 -5.14 -5.71
CA TRP A 102 2.93 -6.38 -6.48
C TRP A 102 1.64 -7.21 -6.33
N ALA A 103 1.09 -7.30 -5.12
CA ALA A 103 -0.14 -8.06 -4.84
C ALA A 103 -1.40 -7.46 -5.46
N LEU A 104 -1.41 -6.16 -5.74
CA LEU A 104 -2.50 -5.50 -6.49
C LEU A 104 -2.38 -5.72 -8.01
N LEU A 105 -1.18 -6.01 -8.51
CA LEU A 105 -0.93 -6.27 -9.93
C LEU A 105 -1.25 -7.72 -10.32
N MET A 106 -0.93 -8.68 -9.44
CA MET A 106 -1.22 -10.11 -9.60
C MET A 106 -2.69 -10.43 -9.35
#